data_AF-R6SFI8-F1
#
_entry.id   AF-R6SFI8-F1
#
_cell.length_a   1.000
_cell.length_b   1.000
_cell.length_c   1.000
_cell.angle_alpha   90.00
_cell.angle_beta   90.00
_cell.angle_gamma   90.00
#
_symmetry.space_group_name_H-M   'P 1'
#
loop_
_entity.id
_entity.type
_entity.pdbx_description
1 polymer ?
#
loop_
_entity_poly.entity_id
_entity_poly.type
_entity_poly.pdbx_seq_one_letter_code
_entity_poly.pdbx_strand_id
1 'polypeptide(L)'
;MCDLVKQETERIDSRFLEPACGTGNFLTEILARKLSVVKSEYGRSPLEYEKYSLLAISSLYGVDIMADNVETCRERLYKQWDKQYRAVCKKECNDDTRKSVRFILSRNIVCGNALTLKCVDENCNDTEQDIVFSEWAFVFGSNIQRSDYSFDELVNGNKEKASQLTLSDSTEGEGTFLRKYICNYRRLWENG
;
A
#
# COMPACT_ATOMS: atom_id res chain seq x y z
N MET A 1 -1.06 -19.56 4.26
CA MET A 1 -0.01 -18.52 4.14
C MET A 1 -0.32 -17.31 5.02
N CYS A 2 -1.54 -16.74 5.00
CA CYS A 2 -1.90 -15.59 5.85
C CYS A 2 -1.76 -15.84 7.37
N ASP A 3 -1.86 -17.08 7.85
CA ASP A 3 -1.73 -17.38 9.29
C ASP A 3 -0.30 -17.26 9.82
N LEU A 4 0.69 -17.20 8.92
CA LEU A 4 2.11 -16.99 9.26
C LEU A 4 2.44 -15.54 9.58
N VAL A 5 1.52 -14.60 9.32
CA VAL A 5 1.72 -13.15 9.49
C VAL A 5 0.61 -12.50 10.33
N LYS A 6 -0.05 -13.30 11.17
CA LYS A 6 -1.25 -12.86 11.89
C LYS A 6 -0.98 -11.63 12.77
N GLN A 7 0.12 -11.62 13.51
CA GLN A 7 0.47 -10.51 14.40
C GLN A 7 0.72 -9.21 13.63
N GLU A 8 1.35 -9.29 12.46
CA GLU A 8 1.59 -8.15 11.59
C GLU A 8 0.30 -7.64 10.95
N THR A 9 -0.67 -8.52 10.68
CA THR A 9 -1.99 -8.07 10.20
C THR A 9 -2.82 -7.37 11.26
N GLU A 10 -2.51 -7.57 12.55
CA GLU A 10 -3.16 -6.90 13.67
C GLU A 10 -2.64 -5.47 13.88
N ARG A 11 -1.43 -5.16 13.37
CA ARG A 11 -0.90 -3.79 13.31
C ARG A 11 -1.31 -3.12 12.00
N ILE A 12 -2.11 -2.06 12.09
CA ILE A 12 -2.72 -1.40 10.92
C ILE A 12 -1.66 -0.83 9.96
N ASP A 13 -0.56 -0.32 10.51
CA ASP A 13 0.56 0.33 9.80
C ASP A 13 1.65 -0.64 9.31
N SER A 14 1.67 -1.90 9.78
CA SER A 14 2.65 -2.89 9.33
C SER A 14 2.56 -3.13 7.83
N ARG A 15 3.70 -3.07 7.14
CA ARG A 15 3.75 -3.04 5.68
C ARG A 15 3.90 -4.45 5.10
N PHE A 16 3.20 -4.69 3.99
CA PHE A 16 3.22 -5.97 3.28
C PHE A 16 3.53 -5.75 1.81
N LEU A 17 4.51 -6.50 1.28
CA LEU A 17 4.85 -6.51 -0.13
C LEU A 17 4.61 -7.90 -0.74
N GLU A 18 3.84 -7.96 -1.82
CA GLU A 18 3.68 -9.17 -2.63
C GLU A 18 4.37 -8.99 -4.01
N PRO A 19 5.55 -9.59 -4.25
CA PRO A 19 6.37 -9.35 -5.46
C PRO A 19 5.83 -10.01 -6.74
N ALA A 20 4.72 -10.75 -6.65
CA ALA A 20 3.98 -11.33 -7.77
C ALA A 20 2.50 -11.37 -7.39
N CYS A 21 1.91 -10.18 -7.24
CA CYS A 21 0.61 -10.01 -6.60
C CYS A 21 -0.58 -10.52 -7.42
N GLY A 22 -0.39 -10.78 -8.72
CA GLY A 22 -1.45 -11.22 -9.62
C GLY A 22 -2.65 -10.29 -9.51
N THR A 23 -3.83 -10.89 -9.36
CA THR A 23 -5.08 -10.13 -9.14
C THR A 23 -5.31 -9.70 -7.68
N GLY A 24 -4.34 -9.88 -6.78
CA GLY A 24 -4.34 -9.36 -5.42
C GLY A 24 -5.06 -10.23 -4.37
N ASN A 25 -5.11 -11.56 -4.54
CA ASN A 25 -5.82 -12.45 -3.60
C ASN A 25 -5.24 -12.39 -2.18
N PHE A 26 -3.91 -12.43 -2.05
CA PHE A 26 -3.26 -12.38 -0.74
C PHE A 26 -3.42 -11.01 -0.09
N LEU A 27 -3.13 -9.92 -0.82
CA LEU A 27 -3.32 -8.55 -0.34
C LEU A 27 -4.76 -8.25 0.09
N THR A 28 -5.76 -8.83 -0.59
CA THR A 28 -7.19 -8.71 -0.24
C THR A 28 -7.47 -9.28 1.15
N GLU A 29 -6.86 -10.42 1.52
CA GLU A 29 -7.05 -11.00 2.85
C GLU A 29 -6.27 -10.28 3.94
N ILE A 30 -5.09 -9.75 3.62
CA ILE A 30 -4.38 -8.85 4.52
C ILE A 30 -5.22 -7.59 4.80
N LEU A 31 -5.81 -6.99 3.75
CA LEU A 31 -6.70 -5.84 3.87
C LEU A 31 -7.93 -6.17 4.71
N ALA A 32 -8.55 -7.35 4.51
CA ALA A 32 -9.71 -7.79 5.28
C ALA A 32 -9.42 -7.80 6.79
N ARG A 33 -8.28 -8.40 7.17
CA ARG A 33 -7.85 -8.52 8.56
C ARG A 33 -7.56 -7.15 9.17
N LYS A 34 -6.79 -6.30 8.48
CA LYS A 34 -6.50 -4.93 8.93
C LYS A 34 -7.78 -4.11 9.10
N LEU A 35 -8.71 -4.16 8.14
CA LEU A 35 -9.98 -3.43 8.23
C LEU A 35 -10.88 -3.95 9.37
N SER A 36 -10.79 -5.23 9.73
CA SER A 36 -11.47 -5.77 10.91
C SER A 36 -10.95 -5.12 12.20
N VAL A 37 -9.63 -4.96 12.32
CA VAL A 37 -9.01 -4.25 13.46
C VAL A 37 -9.39 -2.77 13.46
N VAL A 38 -9.29 -2.10 12.32
CA VAL A 38 -9.73 -0.68 12.22
C VAL A 38 -11.19 -0.53 12.67
N LYS A 39 -12.05 -1.49 12.31
CA LYS A 39 -13.46 -1.47 12.72
C LYS A 39 -13.65 -1.71 14.21
N SER A 40 -12.89 -2.61 14.84
CA SER A 40 -13.00 -2.84 16.30
C SER A 40 -12.56 -1.61 17.10
N GLU A 41 -11.42 -1.03 16.71
CA GLU A 41 -10.80 0.07 17.45
C GLU A 41 -11.46 1.42 17.17
N TYR A 42 -11.77 1.72 15.90
CA TYR A 42 -12.17 3.07 15.44
C TYR A 42 -13.57 3.12 14.81
N GLY A 43 -14.29 2.01 14.74
CA GLY A 43 -15.59 1.93 14.05
C GLY A 43 -16.72 2.79 14.65
N ARG A 44 -16.52 3.38 15.84
CA ARG A 44 -17.47 4.31 16.47
C ARG A 44 -17.37 5.74 15.95
N SER A 45 -16.24 6.10 15.34
CA SER A 45 -15.96 7.43 14.82
C SER A 45 -15.73 7.36 13.31
N PRO A 46 -16.65 7.87 12.48
CA PRO A 46 -16.48 7.87 11.02
C PRO A 46 -15.18 8.53 10.56
N LEU A 47 -14.76 9.61 11.23
CA LEU A 47 -13.53 10.31 10.93
C LEU A 47 -12.28 9.47 11.25
N GLU A 48 -12.25 8.80 12.41
CA GLU A 48 -11.12 7.94 12.77
C GLU A 48 -11.09 6.68 11.92
N TYR A 49 -12.24 6.05 11.68
CA TYR A 49 -12.35 4.91 10.78
C TYR A 49 -11.83 5.25 9.38
N GLU A 50 -12.23 6.41 8.83
CA GLU A 50 -11.72 6.89 7.54
C GLU A 50 -10.19 7.01 7.54
N LYS A 51 -9.64 7.67 8.55
CA LYS A 51 -8.20 7.90 8.69
C LYS A 51 -7.41 6.59 8.77
N TYR A 52 -7.82 5.68 9.65
CA TYR A 52 -7.10 4.44 9.90
C TYR A 52 -7.37 3.35 8.84
N SER A 53 -8.52 3.37 8.17
CA SER A 53 -8.76 2.49 7.02
C SER A 53 -7.93 2.91 5.80
N LEU A 54 -7.69 4.22 5.62
CA LEU A 54 -6.75 4.72 4.61
C LEU A 54 -5.32 4.28 4.95
N LEU A 55 -4.90 4.36 6.21
CA LEU A 55 -3.59 3.86 6.64
C LEU A 55 -3.44 2.35 6.39
N ALA A 56 -4.49 1.58 6.66
CA ALA A 56 -4.50 0.14 6.43
C ALA A 56 -4.19 -0.20 4.97
N ILE A 57 -4.90 0.43 4.02
CA ILE A 57 -4.69 0.16 2.59
C ILE A 57 -3.38 0.76 2.07
N SER A 58 -2.91 1.87 2.65
CA SER A 58 -1.61 2.47 2.28
C SER A 58 -0.40 1.65 2.71
N SER A 59 -0.58 0.68 3.61
CA SER A 59 0.46 -0.25 4.04
C SER A 59 0.64 -1.47 3.12
N LEU A 60 -0.16 -1.59 2.06
CA LEU A 60 -0.12 -2.72 1.13
C LEU A 60 0.61 -2.34 -0.15
N TYR A 61 1.52 -3.21 -0.58
CA TYR A 61 2.35 -3.05 -1.77
C TYR A 61 2.32 -4.34 -2.60
N GLY A 62 2.38 -4.19 -3.92
CA GLY A 62 2.37 -5.32 -4.83
C GLY A 62 3.10 -5.00 -6.13
N VAL A 63 3.74 -6.01 -6.69
CA VAL A 63 4.32 -5.96 -8.04
C VAL A 63 3.71 -7.10 -8.84
N ASP A 64 3.34 -6.85 -10.07
CA ASP A 64 3.07 -7.92 -11.04
C ASP A 64 3.62 -7.51 -12.41
N ILE A 65 4.04 -8.49 -13.20
CA ILE A 65 4.60 -8.22 -14.52
C ILE A 65 3.51 -7.86 -15.53
N MET A 66 2.26 -8.26 -15.30
CA MET A 66 1.16 -8.03 -16.22
C MET A 66 0.29 -6.84 -15.78
N ALA A 67 0.06 -5.89 -16.68
CA ALA A 67 -0.70 -4.68 -16.38
C ALA A 67 -2.18 -4.95 -16.03
N ASP A 68 -2.81 -5.95 -16.65
CA ASP A 68 -4.20 -6.34 -16.39
C ASP A 68 -4.39 -6.94 -14.98
N ASN A 69 -3.41 -7.71 -14.51
CA ASN A 69 -3.33 -8.19 -13.13
C ASN A 69 -3.26 -7.00 -12.16
N VAL A 70 -2.35 -6.05 -12.41
CA VAL A 70 -2.19 -4.84 -11.59
C VAL A 70 -3.48 -4.04 -11.49
N GLU A 71 -4.14 -3.76 -12.62
CA GLU A 71 -5.42 -3.04 -12.62
C GLU A 71 -6.53 -3.80 -11.87
N THR A 72 -6.60 -5.11 -12.07
CA THR A 72 -7.54 -5.97 -11.36
C THR A 72 -7.28 -5.97 -9.85
N CYS A 73 -6.01 -6.02 -9.43
CA CYS A 73 -5.58 -5.95 -8.04
C CYS A 73 -5.98 -4.63 -7.40
N ARG A 74 -5.66 -3.50 -8.05
CA ARG A 74 -6.04 -2.14 -7.60
C ARG A 74 -7.55 -2.02 -7.40
N GLU A 75 -8.33 -2.44 -8.38
CA GLU A 75 -9.79 -2.32 -8.32
C GLU A 75 -10.41 -3.27 -7.27
N ARG A 76 -9.86 -4.48 -7.09
CA ARG A 76 -10.30 -5.41 -6.03
C ARG A 76 -10.08 -4.83 -4.64
N LEU A 77 -8.86 -4.34 -4.36
CA LEU A 77 -8.51 -3.73 -3.08
C LEU A 77 -9.38 -2.50 -2.81
N TYR A 78 -9.55 -1.63 -3.81
CA TYR A 78 -10.42 -0.46 -3.70
C TYR A 78 -11.87 -0.84 -3.36
N LYS A 79 -12.46 -1.79 -4.10
CA LYS A 79 -13.86 -2.21 -3.88
C LYS A 79 -14.07 -2.79 -2.48
N GLN A 80 -13.13 -3.58 -1.99
CA GLN A 80 -13.20 -4.14 -0.64
C GLN A 80 -13.12 -3.04 0.43
N TRP A 81 -12.19 -2.10 0.29
CA TRP A 81 -12.07 -0.96 1.18
C TRP A 81 -13.33 -0.08 1.16
N ASP A 82 -13.80 0.34 -0.02
CA ASP A 82 -14.96 1.24 -0.17
C ASP A 82 -16.24 0.59 0.38
N LYS A 83 -16.39 -0.75 0.25
CA LYS A 83 -17.49 -1.49 0.86
C LYS A 83 -17.52 -1.33 2.39
N GLN A 84 -16.39 -1.51 3.07
CA GLN A 84 -16.33 -1.37 4.53
C GLN A 84 -16.43 0.09 4.96
N TYR A 85 -15.78 1.00 4.23
CA TYR A 85 -15.85 2.43 4.44
C TYR A 85 -17.28 2.97 4.37
N ARG A 86 -18.06 2.59 3.35
CA ARG A 86 -19.49 2.95 3.25
C ARG A 86 -20.32 2.36 4.38
N ALA A 87 -20.04 1.13 4.79
CA ALA A 87 -20.80 0.47 5.85
C ALA A 87 -20.63 1.17 7.20
N VAL A 88 -19.44 1.69 7.50
CA VAL A 88 -19.13 2.37 8.76
C VAL A 88 -19.47 3.86 8.71
N CYS A 89 -18.96 4.60 7.71
CA CYS A 89 -19.08 6.06 7.65
C CYS A 89 -20.42 6.54 7.05
N LYS A 90 -21.16 5.67 6.34
CA LYS A 90 -22.50 5.95 5.81
C LYS A 90 -22.57 7.27 5.03
N LYS A 91 -23.26 8.29 5.58
CA LYS A 91 -23.45 9.61 4.94
C LYS A 91 -22.23 10.51 5.06
N GLU A 92 -21.27 10.17 5.92
CA GLU A 92 -20.04 10.94 6.16
C GLU A 92 -18.89 10.53 5.22
N CYS A 93 -19.14 9.61 4.29
CA CYS A 93 -18.16 9.27 3.27
C CYS A 93 -17.76 10.49 2.43
N ASN A 94 -16.48 10.60 2.12
CA ASN A 94 -15.87 11.69 1.39
C ASN A 94 -15.26 11.19 0.07
N ASP A 95 -15.59 11.87 -1.03
CA ASP A 95 -15.11 11.50 -2.37
C ASP A 95 -13.64 11.82 -2.59
N ASP A 96 -13.09 12.84 -1.94
CA ASP A 96 -11.66 13.15 -2.02
C ASP A 96 -10.83 12.07 -1.30
N THR A 97 -11.34 11.51 -0.20
CA THR A 97 -10.72 10.32 0.42
C THR A 97 -10.72 9.13 -0.54
N ARG A 98 -11.79 8.89 -1.29
CA ARG A 98 -11.83 7.83 -2.32
C ARG A 98 -10.78 8.06 -3.40
N LYS A 99 -10.61 9.31 -3.87
CA LYS A 99 -9.57 9.68 -4.84
C LYS A 99 -8.17 9.44 -4.26
N SER A 100 -7.94 9.84 -3.01
CA SER A 100 -6.69 9.57 -2.30
C SER A 100 -6.36 8.08 -2.21
N VAL A 101 -7.33 7.22 -1.91
CA VAL A 101 -7.12 5.78 -1.86
C VAL A 101 -6.76 5.21 -3.24
N ARG A 102 -7.45 5.66 -4.31
CA ARG A 102 -7.09 5.26 -5.67
C ARG A 102 -5.67 5.71 -6.04
N PHE A 103 -5.29 6.92 -5.64
CA PHE A 103 -3.95 7.43 -5.84
C PHE A 103 -2.89 6.59 -5.12
N ILE A 104 -3.11 6.26 -3.84
CA ILE A 104 -2.24 5.37 -3.07
C ILE A 104 -2.06 4.02 -3.79
N LEU A 105 -3.16 3.38 -4.20
CA LEU A 105 -3.10 2.09 -4.90
C LEU A 105 -2.35 2.18 -6.23
N SER A 106 -2.43 3.31 -6.94
CA SER A 106 -1.68 3.54 -8.17
C SER A 106 -0.17 3.63 -7.95
N ARG A 107 0.26 4.05 -6.75
CA ARG A 107 1.66 4.16 -6.34
C ARG A 107 2.19 2.88 -5.72
N ASN A 108 1.33 2.13 -5.05
CA ASN A 108 1.75 0.98 -4.24
C ASN A 108 1.63 -0.36 -4.98
N ILE A 109 0.72 -0.48 -5.94
CA ILE A 109 0.57 -1.67 -6.77
C ILE A 109 1.14 -1.34 -8.15
N VAL A 110 2.30 -1.88 -8.51
CA VAL A 110 3.11 -1.45 -9.66
C VAL A 110 3.22 -2.56 -10.71
N CYS A 111 3.15 -2.17 -11.98
CA CYS A 111 3.47 -3.07 -13.08
C CYS A 111 4.99 -3.07 -13.28
N GLY A 112 5.65 -4.19 -12.99
CA GLY A 112 7.09 -4.27 -12.99
C GLY A 112 7.62 -5.67 -12.80
N ASN A 113 8.93 -5.81 -12.98
CA ASN A 113 9.65 -7.05 -12.78
C ASN A 113 10.28 -7.04 -11.39
N ALA A 114 9.71 -7.82 -10.46
CA ALA A 114 10.22 -7.90 -9.09
C ALA A 114 11.55 -8.67 -8.96
N LEU A 115 12.07 -9.29 -10.04
CA LEU A 115 13.39 -9.93 -10.03
C LEU A 115 14.51 -8.93 -10.34
N THR A 116 14.24 -7.97 -11.22
CA THR A 116 15.22 -6.95 -11.67
C THR A 116 14.94 -5.57 -11.11
N LEU A 117 13.79 -5.40 -10.45
CA LEU A 117 13.35 -4.17 -9.79
C LEU A 117 13.10 -3.02 -10.76
N LYS A 118 12.82 -3.35 -12.02
CA LYS A 118 12.52 -2.41 -13.09
C LYS A 118 11.03 -2.39 -13.42
N CYS A 119 10.54 -1.24 -13.85
CA CYS A 119 9.25 -1.14 -14.56
C CYS A 119 9.34 -1.89 -15.89
N VAL A 120 8.20 -2.34 -16.41
CA VAL A 120 8.15 -3.09 -17.68
C VAL A 120 7.34 -2.36 -18.76
N ASP A 121 7.66 -2.63 -20.02
CA ASP A 121 6.88 -2.18 -21.18
C ASP A 121 5.65 -3.06 -21.44
N GLU A 122 4.87 -2.74 -22.50
CA GLU A 122 3.67 -3.50 -22.90
C GLU A 122 3.96 -4.96 -23.26
N ASN A 123 5.22 -5.29 -23.60
CA ASN A 123 5.67 -6.63 -23.94
C ASN A 123 6.31 -7.35 -22.74
N CYS A 124 6.17 -6.81 -21.53
CA CYS A 124 6.75 -7.34 -20.29
C CYS A 124 8.29 -7.35 -20.26
N ASN A 125 8.96 -6.49 -21.04
CA ASN A 125 10.41 -6.33 -20.97
C ASN A 125 10.77 -5.21 -19.99
N ASP A 126 11.88 -5.38 -19.28
CA ASP A 126 12.41 -4.36 -18.39
C ASP A 126 12.72 -3.06 -19.13
N THR A 127 12.33 -1.96 -18.50
CA THR A 127 12.71 -0.61 -18.90
C THR A 127 13.89 -0.12 -18.05
N GLU A 128 14.46 1.02 -18.41
CA GLU A 128 15.51 1.65 -17.59
C GLU A 128 15.00 2.18 -16.24
N GLN A 129 13.68 2.36 -16.08
CA GLN A 129 13.08 2.95 -14.90
C GLN A 129 12.97 1.93 -13.75
N ASP A 130 13.44 2.31 -12.56
CA ASP A 130 13.29 1.51 -11.35
C ASP A 130 11.86 1.56 -10.80
N ILE A 131 11.46 0.47 -10.13
CA ILE A 131 10.25 0.45 -9.31
C ILE A 131 10.45 1.41 -8.13
N VAL A 132 9.50 2.33 -7.98
CA VAL A 132 9.45 3.28 -6.86
C VAL A 132 8.23 2.97 -6.00
N PHE A 133 8.44 2.82 -4.70
CA PHE A 133 7.36 2.71 -3.73
C PHE A 133 7.20 3.99 -2.92
N SER A 134 5.95 4.29 -2.61
CA SER A 134 5.57 5.42 -1.77
C SER A 134 5.19 4.93 -0.39
N GLU A 135 5.94 5.30 0.63
CA GLU A 135 5.59 5.09 2.03
C GLU A 135 4.67 6.18 2.52
N TRP A 136 3.70 5.82 3.37
CA TRP A 136 2.69 6.73 3.91
C TRP A 136 2.68 6.69 5.43
N ALA A 137 2.85 7.85 6.07
CA ALA A 137 2.83 8.00 7.52
C ALA A 137 2.05 9.24 7.96
N PHE A 138 1.16 9.10 8.93
CA PHE A 138 0.50 10.27 9.52
C PHE A 138 1.51 11.04 10.38
N VAL A 139 1.56 12.37 10.19
CA VAL A 139 2.49 13.23 10.92
C VAL A 139 1.78 14.03 12.01
N PHE A 140 0.90 14.95 11.64
CA PHE A 140 0.16 15.78 12.58
C PHE A 140 -1.25 16.03 12.08
N GLY A 141 -2.24 15.89 12.97
CA GLY A 141 -3.65 16.11 12.65
C GLY A 141 -4.14 15.25 11.49
N SER A 142 -4.54 15.90 10.40
CA SER A 142 -5.02 15.28 9.16
C SER A 142 -3.96 15.26 8.04
N ASN A 143 -2.71 15.57 8.36
CA ASN A 143 -1.64 15.55 7.37
C ASN A 143 -0.96 14.18 7.34
N ILE A 144 -0.74 13.70 6.13
CA ILE A 144 -0.01 12.48 5.83
C ILE A 144 1.25 12.86 5.05
N GLN A 145 2.34 12.19 5.38
CA GLN A 145 3.61 12.27 4.69
C GLN A 145 3.71 11.12 3.69
N ARG A 146 4.12 11.44 2.47
CA ARG A 146 4.57 10.48 1.46
C ARG A 146 6.09 10.55 1.36
N SER A 147 6.77 9.42 1.49
CA SER A 147 8.21 9.27 1.22
C SER A 147 8.40 8.29 0.08
N ASP A 148 9.04 8.72 -1.01
CA ASP A 148 9.30 7.84 -2.17
C ASP A 148 10.70 7.23 -2.07
N TYR A 149 10.78 5.92 -2.35
CA TYR A 149 12.01 5.14 -2.30
C TYR A 149 12.16 4.30 -3.57
N SER A 150 13.37 4.25 -4.16
CA SER A 150 13.69 3.25 -5.19
C SER A 150 13.99 1.90 -4.54
N PHE A 151 13.52 0.82 -5.13
CA PHE A 151 13.57 -0.50 -4.50
C PHE A 151 14.92 -1.23 -4.60
N ASP A 152 15.93 -0.63 -5.25
CA ASP A 152 17.20 -1.27 -5.61
C ASP A 152 18.07 -1.67 -4.38
N GLU A 153 18.02 -0.91 -3.29
CA GLU A 153 18.82 -1.19 -2.08
C GLU A 153 18.14 -2.20 -1.12
N LEU A 154 16.80 -2.29 -1.13
CA LEU A 154 16.01 -3.13 -0.22
C LEU A 154 16.24 -4.64 -0.41
N VAL A 155 16.48 -5.07 -1.66
CA VAL A 155 16.74 -6.48 -2.00
C VAL A 155 18.22 -6.82 -1.94
N ASN A 156 19.10 -5.88 -2.31
CA ASN A 156 20.54 -6.10 -2.28
C ASN A 156 21.11 -6.10 -0.85
N GLY A 157 20.50 -5.40 0.11
CA GLY A 157 20.84 -5.48 1.53
C GLY A 157 20.34 -6.74 2.27
N ASN A 158 19.36 -7.46 1.72
CA ASN A 158 18.66 -8.57 2.39
C ASN A 158 18.91 -9.97 1.78
N LYS A 159 19.94 -10.15 0.94
CA LYS A 159 20.26 -11.44 0.28
C LYS A 159 20.50 -12.62 1.24
N GLU A 160 20.58 -12.41 2.56
CA GLU A 160 20.68 -13.50 3.54
C GLU A 160 19.34 -13.97 4.17
N LYS A 161 18.19 -13.32 3.94
CA LYS A 161 16.91 -13.66 4.61
C LYS A 161 15.70 -13.73 3.68
N ALA A 162 15.83 -14.45 2.56
CA ALA A 162 14.83 -14.54 1.49
C ALA A 162 13.57 -15.40 1.80
N SER A 163 13.07 -15.48 3.04
CA SER A 163 11.86 -16.27 3.36
C SER A 163 10.66 -15.48 3.89
N GLN A 164 10.81 -14.21 4.27
CA GLN A 164 9.66 -13.39 4.70
C GLN A 164 10.06 -11.90 4.70
N LEU A 165 9.70 -11.15 3.66
CA LEU A 165 9.98 -9.71 3.56
C LEU A 165 8.91 -8.90 4.32
N THR A 166 9.04 -8.85 5.63
CA THR A 166 8.44 -7.79 6.45
C THR A 166 9.37 -6.58 6.39
N LEU A 167 8.87 -5.42 5.94
CA LEU A 167 9.61 -4.15 6.05
C LEU A 167 9.59 -3.74 7.54
N SER A 168 10.63 -4.11 8.30
CA SER A 168 10.80 -3.73 9.71
C SER A 168 11.67 -2.48 9.87
N ASP A 169 11.35 -1.64 10.88
CA ASP A 169 11.90 -0.32 11.26
C ASP A 169 13.43 -0.23 11.55
N SER A 170 14.25 -1.15 11.04
CA SER A 170 15.71 -1.06 11.14
C SER A 170 16.28 -0.27 9.97
N THR A 171 16.94 0.85 10.28
CA THR A 171 17.55 1.86 9.40
C THR A 171 18.67 1.37 8.46
N GLU A 172 18.77 0.07 8.18
CA GLU A 172 19.84 -0.51 7.33
C GLU A 172 19.31 -1.22 6.07
N GLY A 173 18.08 -0.90 5.65
CA GLY A 173 17.52 -1.45 4.42
C GLY A 173 16.39 -0.61 3.85
N GLU A 174 16.42 0.72 3.99
CA GLU A 174 15.49 1.58 3.25
C GLU A 174 16.06 1.84 1.86
N GLY A 175 15.22 1.77 0.82
CA GLY A 175 15.61 2.10 -0.55
C GLY A 175 16.20 3.51 -0.68
N THR A 176 16.71 3.89 -1.85
CA THR A 176 17.27 5.24 -2.00
C THR A 176 16.14 6.26 -1.91
N PHE A 177 16.21 7.14 -0.91
CA PHE A 177 15.22 8.20 -0.71
C PHE A 177 15.22 9.17 -1.89
N LEU A 178 14.06 9.35 -2.51
CA LEU A 178 13.90 10.22 -3.68
C LEU A 178 13.32 11.57 -3.30
N ARG A 179 12.15 11.56 -2.66
CA ARG A 179 11.39 12.78 -2.37
C ARG A 179 10.38 12.58 -1.25
N LYS A 180 10.03 13.70 -0.59
CA LYS A 180 9.02 13.75 0.46
C LYS A 180 7.98 14.82 0.18
N TYR A 181 6.73 14.49 0.51
CA TYR A 181 5.56 15.36 0.38
C TYR A 181 4.74 15.31 1.66
N ILE A 182 4.14 16.43 2.04
CA ILE A 182 3.21 16.49 3.17
C ILE A 182 1.96 17.23 2.69
N CYS A 183 0.80 16.59 2.82
CA CYS A 183 -0.47 17.22 2.53
C CYS A 183 -1.60 16.59 3.36
N ASN A 184 -2.80 17.15 3.25
CA ASN A 184 -3.98 16.56 3.88
C ASN A 184 -4.27 15.18 3.25
N TYR A 185 -4.58 14.17 4.06
CA TYR A 185 -4.80 12.81 3.57
C TYR A 185 -5.96 12.68 2.57
N ARG A 186 -6.93 13.60 2.59
CA ARG A 186 -8.03 13.65 1.61
C ARG A 186 -7.60 14.23 0.26
N ARG A 187 -6.45 14.89 0.18
CA ARG A 187 -6.00 15.65 -1.01
C ARG A 187 -4.68 15.12 -1.57
N LEU A 188 -4.40 13.83 -1.41
CA LEU A 188 -3.16 13.22 -1.92
C LEU A 188 -3.06 13.30 -3.44
N TRP A 189 -4.20 13.18 -4.12
CA TRP A 189 -4.33 13.21 -5.57
C TRP A 189 -4.04 14.58 -6.21
N GLU A 190 -3.98 15.66 -5.42
CA GLU A 190 -3.69 17.00 -5.94
C GLU A 190 -2.19 17.22 -6.19
N ASN A 191 -1.31 16.45 -5.54
CA ASN A 191 0.15 16.59 -5.62
C ASN A 191 0.80 15.36 -6.27
N GLY A 192 0.18 14.85 -7.34
CA GLY A 192 0.59 13.65 -8.09
C GLY A 192 2.08 13.56 -8.38
#